data_AF-A0A1I4E5L1-F1
#
_entry.id   AF-A0A1I4E5L1-F1
#
_cell.length_a   1.000
_cell.length_b   1.000
_cell.length_c   1.000
_cell.angle_alpha   90.00
_cell.angle_beta   90.00
_cell.angle_gamma   90.00
#
_symmetry.space_group_name_H-M   'P 1'
#
loop_
_entity.id
_entity.type
_entity.pdbx_description
1 polymer ?
#
loop_
_entity_poly.entity_id
_entity_poly.type
_entity_poly.pdbx_seq_one_letter_code
_entity_poly.pdbx_strand_id
1 'polypeptide(L)'
;MTAALPWTAPEVSLETEIEVLAAEWIKPYDQAEHLMRARDWLVHLNPDATVEMRLAAMTHDIERMFPGGPRLDHRATEWDDPFYLYPHSLRSAESVGVWLGSIGPAAAEVSLAEVRRLVGLHEVGGLRGADDVQAGDSLSFLETLAGLTRDWVASGACSRDKGAQKLVYMAERIRVPAARELAGQWLEWALDQLPAEDGGDR
;
A
#
# COMPACT_ATOMS: atom_id res chain seq x y z
N MET A 1 9.63 -8.92 -14.54
CA MET A 1 10.73 -8.40 -13.71
C MET A 1 11.30 -7.18 -14.41
N THR A 2 10.78 -6.01 -14.07
CA THR A 2 11.38 -4.72 -14.40
C THR A 2 12.73 -4.64 -13.69
N ALA A 3 13.79 -4.23 -14.38
CA ALA A 3 15.08 -4.02 -13.73
C ALA A 3 14.91 -2.98 -12.61
N ALA A 4 15.45 -3.25 -11.42
CA ALA A 4 15.36 -2.34 -10.28
C ALA A 4 15.92 -0.97 -10.67
N LEU A 5 15.09 0.06 -10.56
CA LEU A 5 15.48 1.44 -10.81
C LEU A 5 16.44 1.90 -9.69
N PRO A 6 17.37 2.83 -9.94
CA PRO A 6 18.40 3.20 -8.97
C PRO A 6 17.86 3.87 -7.70
N TRP A 7 16.61 4.34 -7.75
CA TRP A 7 15.89 4.91 -6.61
C TRP A 7 14.92 3.93 -5.96
N THR A 8 15.08 2.62 -6.17
CA THR A 8 14.24 1.59 -5.53
C THR A 8 14.75 1.30 -4.12
N ALA A 9 13.86 1.23 -3.13
CA ALA A 9 14.25 0.80 -1.78
C ALA A 9 14.86 -0.61 -1.84
N PRO A 10 15.95 -0.89 -1.11
CA PRO A 10 16.50 -2.23 -1.04
C PRO A 10 15.48 -3.18 -0.41
N GLU A 11 15.49 -4.45 -0.84
CA GLU A 11 14.82 -5.51 -0.08
C GLU A 11 15.45 -5.62 1.30
N VAL A 12 14.61 -5.81 2.31
CA VAL A 12 15.07 -5.91 3.70
C VAL A 12 14.70 -7.27 4.26
N SER A 13 15.68 -7.91 4.91
CA SER A 13 15.48 -9.18 5.59
C SER A 13 14.38 -9.10 6.65
N LEU A 14 13.61 -10.17 6.81
CA LEU A 14 12.67 -10.33 7.91
C LEU A 14 13.46 -10.61 9.19
N GLU A 15 13.31 -9.76 10.21
CA GLU A 15 14.17 -9.79 11.41
C GLU A 15 13.47 -10.46 12.61
N THR A 16 12.14 -10.59 12.55
CA THR A 16 11.31 -11.11 13.65
C THR A 16 10.48 -12.32 13.22
N GLU A 17 10.09 -13.15 14.19
CA GLU A 17 9.19 -14.29 13.93
C GLU A 17 7.85 -13.79 13.38
N ILE A 18 7.33 -12.68 13.92
CA ILE A 18 6.06 -12.10 13.47
C ILE A 18 6.09 -11.62 12.01
N GLU A 19 7.20 -11.06 11.54
CA GLU A 19 7.38 -10.68 10.14
C GLU A 19 7.41 -11.91 9.22
N VAL A 20 8.07 -13.00 9.63
CA VAL A 20 8.08 -14.26 8.87
C VAL A 20 6.68 -14.86 8.76
N LEU A 21 5.94 -14.88 9.86
CA LEU A 21 4.56 -15.38 9.88
C LEU A 21 3.63 -14.50 9.03
N ALA A 22 3.80 -13.17 9.07
CA ALA A 22 3.04 -12.25 8.24
C ALA A 22 3.32 -12.48 6.75
N ALA A 23 4.59 -12.61 6.36
CA ALA A 23 4.98 -12.87 4.97
C ALA A 23 4.35 -14.16 4.42
N GLU A 24 4.33 -15.25 5.21
CA GLU A 24 3.66 -16.49 4.79
C GLU A 24 2.13 -16.35 4.77
N TRP A 25 1.54 -15.56 5.68
CA TRP A 25 0.08 -15.35 5.72
C TRP A 25 -0.42 -14.57 4.51
N ILE A 26 0.29 -13.54 4.07
CA ILE A 26 -0.13 -12.69 2.94
C ILE A 26 0.18 -13.31 1.57
N LYS A 27 1.01 -14.34 1.50
CA LYS A 27 1.47 -14.98 0.27
C LYS A 27 0.37 -15.34 -0.76
N PRO A 28 -0.85 -15.77 -0.35
CA PRO A 28 -1.94 -16.05 -1.30
C PRO A 28 -2.60 -14.79 -1.89
N TYR A 29 -2.31 -13.60 -1.36
CA TYR A 29 -2.89 -12.35 -1.83
C TYR A 29 -2.23 -11.91 -3.14
N ASP A 30 -3.03 -11.58 -4.15
CA ASP A 30 -2.54 -11.21 -5.49
C ASP A 30 -1.65 -9.95 -5.50
N GLN A 31 -1.70 -9.12 -4.44
CA GLN A 31 -0.85 -7.95 -4.26
C GLN A 31 0.13 -8.11 -3.09
N ALA A 32 0.53 -9.35 -2.78
CA ALA A 32 1.51 -9.61 -1.70
C ALA A 32 2.84 -8.87 -1.94
N GLU A 33 3.27 -8.69 -3.19
CA GLU A 33 4.47 -7.91 -3.53
C GLU A 33 4.35 -6.46 -3.05
N HIS A 34 3.21 -5.80 -3.29
CA HIS A 34 2.93 -4.44 -2.79
C HIS A 34 3.12 -4.36 -1.27
N LEU A 35 2.55 -5.30 -0.52
CA LEU A 35 2.65 -5.33 0.94
C LEU A 35 4.09 -5.51 1.44
N MET A 36 4.87 -6.39 0.80
CA MET A 36 6.28 -6.59 1.17
C MET A 36 7.11 -5.34 0.84
N ARG A 37 6.90 -4.76 -0.34
CA ARG A 37 7.60 -3.55 -0.78
C ARG A 37 7.22 -2.33 0.05
N ALA A 38 5.98 -2.24 0.53
CA ALA A 38 5.56 -1.19 1.47
C ALA A 38 6.42 -1.19 2.75
N ARG A 39 6.73 -2.40 3.26
CA ARG A 39 7.59 -2.59 4.42
C ARG A 39 9.05 -2.27 4.14
N ASP A 40 9.56 -2.62 2.95
CA ASP A 40 10.91 -2.24 2.53
C ASP A 40 11.08 -0.72 2.42
N TRP A 41 10.11 -0.04 1.79
CA TRP A 41 10.08 1.43 1.73
C TRP A 41 10.02 2.06 3.11
N LEU A 42 9.16 1.53 3.99
CA LEU A 42 9.06 1.99 5.36
C LEU A 42 10.41 1.92 6.08
N VAL A 43 11.11 0.79 6.01
CA VAL A 43 12.42 0.64 6.68
C VAL A 43 13.51 1.48 6.01
N HIS A 44 13.45 1.66 4.69
CA HIS A 44 14.36 2.55 3.98
C HIS A 44 14.20 4.01 4.43
N LEU A 45 12.97 4.49 4.59
CA LEU A 45 12.65 5.84 5.04
C LEU A 45 12.90 6.04 6.53
N ASN A 46 12.59 5.01 7.33
CA ASN A 46 12.70 5.01 8.78
C ASN A 46 13.35 3.70 9.25
N PRO A 47 14.69 3.65 9.34
CA PRO A 47 15.42 2.47 9.82
C PRO A 47 15.01 2.04 11.25
N ASP A 48 14.51 2.99 12.05
CA ASP A 48 14.04 2.77 13.42
C ASP A 48 12.54 2.38 13.48
N ALA A 49 11.90 2.12 12.34
CA ALA A 49 10.49 1.71 12.29
C ALA A 49 10.26 0.48 13.18
N THR A 50 9.26 0.58 14.07
CA THR A 50 8.96 -0.50 15.02
C THR A 50 8.41 -1.73 14.31
N VAL A 51 8.42 -2.86 15.00
CA VAL A 51 7.85 -4.11 14.48
C VAL A 51 6.37 -3.94 14.15
N GLU A 52 5.61 -3.14 14.91
CA GLU A 52 4.21 -2.82 14.61
C GLU A 52 4.05 -2.02 13.33
N MET A 53 4.95 -1.07 13.05
CA MET A 53 4.93 -0.29 11.80
C MET A 53 5.22 -1.20 10.60
N ARG A 54 6.24 -2.05 10.71
CA ARG A 54 6.60 -3.03 9.67
C ARG A 54 5.44 -4.00 9.41
N LEU A 55 4.86 -4.55 10.47
CA LEU A 55 3.71 -5.45 10.38
C LEU A 55 2.49 -4.75 9.77
N ALA A 56 2.21 -3.51 10.16
CA ALA A 56 1.12 -2.73 9.59
C ALA A 56 1.33 -2.51 8.08
N ALA A 57 2.54 -2.15 7.65
CA ALA A 57 2.86 -2.03 6.23
C ALA A 57 2.66 -3.35 5.47
N MET A 58 3.05 -4.49 6.05
CA MET A 58 2.87 -5.81 5.43
C MET A 58 1.40 -6.28 5.36
N THR A 59 0.45 -5.60 6.00
CA THR A 59 -0.91 -6.13 6.17
C THR A 59 -2.03 -5.11 5.96
N HIS A 60 -1.69 -3.87 5.60
CA HIS A 60 -2.63 -2.74 5.57
C HIS A 60 -3.83 -2.95 4.64
N ASP A 61 -3.65 -3.68 3.54
CA ASP A 61 -4.64 -3.93 2.49
C ASP A 61 -5.26 -5.34 2.53
N ILE A 62 -4.94 -6.13 3.56
CA ILE A 62 -5.20 -7.57 3.58
C ILE A 62 -6.69 -7.94 3.51
N GLU A 63 -7.59 -7.00 3.83
CA GLU A 63 -9.04 -7.25 3.71
C GLU A 63 -9.45 -7.68 2.31
N ARG A 64 -8.76 -7.20 1.27
CA ARG A 64 -9.01 -7.51 -0.15
C ARG A 64 -8.79 -8.98 -0.50
N MET A 65 -8.05 -9.72 0.33
CA MET A 65 -7.91 -11.18 0.21
C MET A 65 -9.20 -11.93 0.58
N PHE A 66 -10.12 -11.28 1.31
CA PHE A 66 -11.33 -11.90 1.83
C PHE A 66 -12.61 -11.37 1.15
N PRO A 67 -13.62 -12.23 0.90
CA PRO A 67 -14.86 -11.79 0.25
C PRO A 67 -15.68 -10.85 1.15
N GLY A 68 -16.39 -9.91 0.53
CA GLY A 68 -17.34 -9.02 1.21
C GLY A 68 -16.75 -7.68 1.69
N GLY A 69 -15.58 -7.29 1.19
CA GLY A 69 -15.01 -5.95 1.39
C GLY A 69 -15.80 -4.83 0.70
N PRO A 70 -15.50 -3.56 1.03
CA PRO A 70 -16.05 -2.42 0.31
C PRO A 70 -15.68 -2.51 -1.18
N ARG A 71 -16.56 -2.01 -2.05
CA ARG A 71 -16.33 -1.99 -3.50
C ARG A 71 -16.06 -0.56 -3.95
N LEU A 72 -15.03 -0.42 -4.78
CA LEU A 72 -14.67 0.84 -5.41
C LEU A 72 -15.11 0.84 -6.88
N ASP A 73 -15.92 1.82 -7.27
CA ASP A 73 -16.17 2.08 -8.69
C ASP A 73 -15.04 2.96 -9.21
N HIS A 74 -14.07 2.36 -9.89
CA HIS A 74 -12.88 3.03 -10.40
C HIS A 74 -13.19 4.12 -11.43
N ARG A 75 -14.41 4.13 -12.00
CA ARG A 75 -14.86 5.15 -12.94
C ARG A 75 -15.41 6.40 -12.25
N ALA A 76 -16.07 6.23 -11.11
CA ALA A 76 -16.92 7.26 -10.52
C ALA A 76 -16.55 7.69 -9.10
N THR A 77 -15.89 6.82 -8.32
CA THR A 77 -15.53 7.13 -6.93
C THR A 77 -14.27 7.99 -6.89
N GLU A 78 -14.24 8.96 -5.97
CA GLU A 78 -13.02 9.73 -5.70
C GLU A 78 -11.99 8.91 -4.93
N TRP A 79 -10.70 9.12 -5.25
CA TRP A 79 -9.63 8.30 -4.68
C TRP A 79 -9.41 8.54 -3.18
N ASP A 80 -9.89 9.69 -2.69
CA ASP A 80 -9.89 10.09 -1.29
C ASP A 80 -11.26 9.91 -0.61
N ASP A 81 -12.21 9.17 -1.23
CA ASP A 81 -13.56 9.00 -0.69
C ASP A 81 -13.54 8.30 0.69
N PRO A 82 -13.90 9.00 1.79
CA PRO A 82 -13.87 8.43 3.12
C PRO A 82 -14.87 7.28 3.30
N PHE A 83 -15.94 7.23 2.51
CA PHE A 83 -16.92 6.13 2.55
C PHE A 83 -16.35 4.82 2.00
N TYR A 84 -15.27 4.88 1.23
CA TYR A 84 -14.51 3.72 0.82
C TYR A 84 -13.30 3.47 1.72
N LEU A 85 -12.46 4.48 1.93
CA LEU A 85 -11.16 4.33 2.62
C LEU A 85 -11.31 3.87 4.08
N TYR A 86 -12.31 4.37 4.80
CA TYR A 86 -12.50 4.04 6.22
C TYR A 86 -12.96 2.59 6.42
N PRO A 87 -14.04 2.10 5.77
CA PRO A 87 -14.39 0.68 5.84
C PRO A 87 -13.26 -0.25 5.39
N HIS A 88 -12.51 0.13 4.35
CA HIS A 88 -11.36 -0.64 3.86
C HIS A 88 -10.28 -0.79 4.94
N SER A 89 -9.80 0.33 5.49
CA SER A 89 -8.77 0.34 6.54
C SER A 89 -9.21 -0.40 7.80
N LEU A 90 -10.46 -0.21 8.25
CA LEU A 90 -10.97 -0.86 9.45
C LEU A 90 -11.11 -2.37 9.30
N ARG A 91 -11.56 -2.82 8.13
CA ARG A 91 -11.73 -4.24 7.86
C ARG A 91 -10.37 -4.95 7.75
N SER A 92 -9.36 -4.26 7.22
CA SER A 92 -7.98 -4.76 7.28
C SER A 92 -7.50 -4.87 8.72
N ALA A 93 -7.69 -3.81 9.53
CA ALA A 93 -7.30 -3.84 10.95
C ALA A 93 -8.01 -4.94 11.74
N GLU A 94 -9.29 -5.22 11.43
CA GLU A 94 -10.03 -6.34 12.01
C GLU A 94 -9.43 -7.69 11.61
N SER A 95 -9.16 -7.89 10.32
CA SER A 95 -8.56 -9.11 9.77
C SER A 95 -7.21 -9.41 10.40
N VAL A 96 -6.35 -8.38 10.54
CA VAL A 96 -5.05 -8.48 11.23
C VAL A 96 -5.24 -8.84 12.70
N GLY A 97 -6.24 -8.27 13.37
CA GLY A 97 -6.53 -8.60 14.76
C GLY A 97 -6.97 -10.05 14.96
N VAL A 98 -7.77 -10.59 14.05
CA VAL A 98 -8.15 -12.02 14.06
C VAL A 98 -6.93 -12.90 13.82
N TRP A 99 -6.09 -12.55 12.85
CA TRP A 99 -4.88 -13.32 12.54
C TRP A 99 -3.90 -13.33 13.73
N LEU A 100 -3.59 -12.17 14.32
CA LEU A 100 -2.76 -12.06 15.52
C LEU A 100 -3.31 -12.92 16.67
N GLY A 101 -4.63 -12.97 16.85
CA GLY A 101 -5.27 -13.84 17.85
C GLY A 101 -5.07 -15.35 17.60
N SER A 102 -4.71 -15.75 16.38
CA SER A 102 -4.60 -17.16 15.98
C SER A 102 -3.17 -17.72 16.00
N ILE A 103 -2.15 -16.87 16.01
CA ILE A 103 -0.73 -17.27 15.94
C ILE A 103 -0.05 -17.48 17.30
N GLY A 104 -0.81 -17.40 18.39
CA GLY A 104 -0.32 -17.77 19.73
C GLY A 104 0.79 -16.84 20.27
N PRO A 105 1.87 -17.37 20.87
CA PRO A 105 2.88 -16.57 21.58
C PRO A 105 3.56 -15.49 20.73
N ALA A 106 3.73 -15.70 19.41
CA ALA A 106 4.35 -14.73 18.52
C ALA A 106 3.60 -13.38 18.50
N ALA A 107 2.28 -13.39 18.75
CA ALA A 107 1.49 -12.16 18.84
C ALA A 107 1.86 -11.29 20.05
N ALA A 108 2.53 -11.84 21.07
CA ALA A 108 2.97 -11.08 22.24
C ALA A 108 4.15 -10.14 21.96
N GLU A 109 4.80 -10.26 20.80
CA GLU A 109 5.90 -9.39 20.36
C GLU A 109 5.44 -7.98 19.96
N VAL A 110 4.15 -7.81 19.70
CA VAL A 110 3.57 -6.57 19.16
C VAL A 110 2.38 -6.10 19.97
N SER A 111 2.18 -4.78 20.04
CA SER A 111 0.94 -4.23 20.54
C SER A 111 -0.19 -4.36 19.51
N LEU A 112 -1.16 -5.25 19.73
CA LEU A 112 -2.35 -5.40 18.88
C LEU A 112 -3.07 -4.06 18.65
N ALA A 113 -3.20 -3.25 19.71
CA ALA A 113 -3.87 -1.95 19.62
C ALA A 113 -3.11 -1.00 18.68
N GLU A 114 -1.77 -1.05 18.71
CA GLU A 114 -0.93 -0.21 17.87
C GLU A 114 -0.96 -0.66 16.40
N VAL A 115 -0.84 -1.96 16.14
CA VAL A 115 -0.94 -2.51 14.78
C VAL A 115 -2.29 -2.14 14.15
N ARG A 116 -3.40 -2.33 14.89
CA ARG A 116 -4.74 -1.95 14.41
C ARG A 116 -4.89 -0.46 14.16
N ARG A 117 -4.25 0.38 14.98
CA ARG A 117 -4.27 1.84 14.80
C ARG A 117 -3.50 2.24 13.54
N LEU A 118 -2.30 1.68 13.34
CA LEU A 118 -1.47 1.97 12.17
C LEU A 118 -2.15 1.52 10.88
N VAL A 119 -2.68 0.29 10.84
CA VAL A 119 -3.49 -0.20 9.72
C VAL A 119 -4.74 0.66 9.53
N GLY A 120 -5.45 1.03 10.60
CA GLY A 120 -6.64 1.87 10.51
C GLY A 120 -6.39 3.29 10.01
N LEU A 121 -5.14 3.76 10.01
CA LEU A 121 -4.74 5.11 9.61
C LEU A 121 -3.88 5.14 8.34
N HIS A 122 -3.55 3.99 7.75
CA HIS A 122 -2.58 3.93 6.64
C HIS A 122 -3.02 4.77 5.42
N GLU A 123 -4.32 4.92 5.19
CA GLU A 123 -4.84 5.72 4.07
C GLU A 123 -4.68 7.23 4.30
N VAL A 124 -4.70 7.70 5.55
CA VAL A 124 -4.81 9.14 5.89
C VAL A 124 -3.60 9.71 6.64
N GLY A 125 -2.82 8.86 7.29
CA GLY A 125 -1.72 9.24 8.17
C GLY A 125 -2.17 9.98 9.44
N GLY A 126 -1.29 10.84 9.95
CA GLY A 126 -1.56 11.90 10.93
C GLY A 126 -1.12 11.63 12.36
N LEU A 127 -0.94 10.37 12.77
CA LEU A 127 -0.60 10.03 14.16
C LEU A 127 0.55 9.02 14.23
N ARG A 128 1.65 9.43 14.88
CA ARG A 128 2.77 8.58 15.37
C ARG A 128 3.04 7.35 14.49
N GLY A 129 3.94 7.46 13.52
CA GLY A 129 4.31 6.37 12.62
C GLY A 129 3.33 6.10 11.48
N ALA A 130 2.06 6.54 11.58
CA ALA A 130 1.09 6.36 10.49
C ALA A 130 1.50 7.10 9.21
N ASP A 131 2.18 8.25 9.32
CA ASP A 131 2.73 8.96 8.15
C ASP A 131 3.81 8.14 7.44
N ASP A 132 4.65 7.44 8.20
CA ASP A 132 5.71 6.59 7.64
C ASP A 132 5.10 5.34 6.97
N VAL A 133 4.10 4.71 7.61
CA VAL A 133 3.38 3.57 7.02
C VAL A 133 2.65 4.00 5.73
N GLN A 134 1.96 5.14 5.75
CA GLN A 134 1.33 5.71 4.56
C GLN A 134 2.34 6.00 3.46
N ALA A 135 3.52 6.52 3.80
CA ALA A 135 4.58 6.79 2.84
C ALA A 135 5.10 5.50 2.20
N GLY A 136 5.31 4.45 3.00
CA GLY A 136 5.71 3.12 2.50
C GLY A 136 4.67 2.51 1.55
N ASP A 137 3.40 2.51 1.93
CA ASP A 137 2.30 2.10 1.06
C ASP A 137 2.25 2.93 -0.23
N SER A 138 2.35 4.25 -0.13
CA SER A 138 2.24 5.12 -1.31
C SER A 138 3.39 4.93 -2.32
N LEU A 139 4.62 4.76 -1.85
CA LEU A 139 5.77 4.49 -2.71
C LEU A 139 5.69 3.09 -3.34
N SER A 140 5.32 2.08 -2.55
CA SER A 140 5.13 0.71 -3.07
C SER A 140 3.97 0.60 -4.06
N PHE A 141 2.90 1.39 -3.91
CA PHE A 141 1.83 1.46 -4.90
C PHE A 141 2.37 1.95 -6.25
N LEU A 142 3.14 3.04 -6.25
CA LEU A 142 3.72 3.58 -7.48
C LEU A 142 4.74 2.61 -8.11
N GLU A 143 5.51 1.89 -7.29
CA GLU A 143 6.48 0.89 -7.76
C GLU A 143 5.80 -0.35 -8.34
N THR A 144 4.85 -0.95 -7.61
CA THR A 144 4.37 -2.31 -7.87
C THR A 144 2.99 -2.35 -8.52
N LEU A 145 2.15 -1.33 -8.29
CA LEU A 145 0.76 -1.30 -8.74
C LEU A 145 0.51 -0.31 -9.90
N ALA A 146 1.56 0.32 -10.45
CA ALA A 146 1.44 1.08 -11.70
C ALA A 146 0.92 0.21 -12.86
N GLY A 147 1.36 -1.05 -12.95
CA GLY A 147 0.88 -2.02 -13.93
C GLY A 147 -0.61 -2.33 -13.78
N LEU A 148 -1.09 -2.48 -12.54
CA LEU A 148 -2.52 -2.67 -12.25
C LEU A 148 -3.34 -1.44 -12.67
N THR A 149 -2.84 -0.24 -12.39
CA THR A 149 -3.49 1.01 -12.81
C THR A 149 -3.56 1.12 -14.34
N ARG A 150 -2.49 0.76 -15.05
CA ARG A 150 -2.48 0.64 -16.52
C ARG A 150 -3.56 -0.33 -17.00
N ASP A 151 -3.68 -1.50 -16.37
CA ASP A 151 -4.62 -2.52 -16.78
C ASP A 151 -6.09 -2.08 -16.55
N TRP A 152 -6.37 -1.30 -15.51
CA TRP A 152 -7.68 -0.65 -15.33
C TRP A 152 -8.03 0.30 -16.48
N VAL A 153 -7.07 1.10 -16.93
CA VAL A 153 -7.27 2.01 -18.07
C VAL A 153 -7.46 1.21 -19.36
N ALA A 154 -6.58 0.24 -19.63
CA ALA A 154 -6.62 -0.55 -20.85
C ALA A 154 -7.90 -1.41 -20.99
N SER A 155 -8.45 -1.88 -19.87
CA SER A 155 -9.71 -2.63 -19.83
C SER A 155 -10.96 -1.74 -19.87
N GLY A 156 -10.81 -0.42 -19.74
CA GLY A 156 -11.92 0.53 -19.67
C GLY A 156 -12.62 0.56 -18.31
N ALA A 157 -12.03 -0.03 -17.26
CA ALA A 157 -12.52 0.07 -15.89
C ALA A 157 -12.52 1.52 -15.39
N CYS A 158 -11.55 2.33 -15.83
CA CYS A 158 -11.54 3.78 -15.65
C CYS A 158 -10.96 4.49 -16.89
N SER A 159 -11.12 5.81 -16.98
CA SER A 159 -10.45 6.60 -18.01
C SER A 159 -8.96 6.75 -17.70
N ARG A 160 -8.15 7.09 -18.72
CA ARG A 160 -6.73 7.41 -18.53
C ARG A 160 -6.54 8.51 -17.48
N ASP A 161 -7.32 9.58 -17.55
CA ASP A 161 -7.28 10.67 -16.56
C ASP A 161 -7.57 10.19 -15.15
N LYS A 162 -8.56 9.31 -14.98
CA LYS A 162 -8.91 8.77 -13.66
C LYS A 162 -7.80 7.87 -13.12
N GLY A 163 -7.17 7.06 -13.98
CA GLY A 163 -5.96 6.30 -13.64
C GLY A 163 -4.78 7.20 -13.25
N ALA A 164 -4.51 8.25 -14.02
CA ALA A 164 -3.47 9.24 -13.71
C ALA A 164 -3.74 9.94 -12.37
N GLN A 165 -5.00 10.32 -12.10
CA GLN A 165 -5.42 10.89 -10.81
C GLN A 165 -5.13 9.95 -9.63
N LYS A 166 -5.24 8.62 -9.81
CA LYS A 166 -4.89 7.67 -8.75
C LYS A 166 -3.41 7.74 -8.42
N LEU A 167 -2.56 7.71 -9.45
CA LEU A 167 -1.10 7.78 -9.29
C LEU A 167 -0.69 9.09 -8.64
N VAL A 168 -1.24 10.22 -9.10
CA VAL A 168 -1.02 11.55 -8.51
C VAL A 168 -1.46 11.56 -7.04
N TYR A 169 -2.66 11.05 -6.74
CA TYR A 169 -3.17 10.97 -5.37
C TYR A 169 -2.22 10.19 -4.44
N MET A 170 -1.66 9.06 -4.89
CA MET A 170 -0.70 8.30 -4.08
C MET A 170 0.57 9.11 -3.79
N ALA A 171 1.08 9.89 -4.75
CA ALA A 171 2.23 10.74 -4.51
C ALA A 171 1.90 11.94 -3.58
N GLU A 172 0.77 12.60 -3.80
CA GLU A 172 0.41 13.83 -3.08
C GLU A 172 -0.01 13.60 -1.62
N ARG A 173 -0.58 12.42 -1.31
CA ARG A 173 -1.04 12.11 0.04
C ARG A 173 0.10 11.90 1.04
N ILE A 174 1.32 11.62 0.55
CA ILE A 174 2.50 11.40 1.40
C ILE A 174 2.75 12.63 2.27
N ARG A 175 2.96 12.41 3.57
CA ARG A 175 3.23 13.48 4.56
C ARG A 175 4.71 13.60 4.95
N VAL A 176 5.50 12.54 4.73
CA VAL A 176 6.93 12.48 5.06
C VAL A 176 7.75 13.21 3.99
N PRO A 177 8.51 14.27 4.32
CA PRO A 177 9.23 15.08 3.33
C PRO A 177 10.20 14.28 2.45
N ALA A 178 11.05 13.42 3.05
CA ALA A 178 12.00 12.60 2.30
C ALA A 178 11.31 11.65 1.32
N ALA A 179 10.14 11.11 1.69
CA ALA A 179 9.37 10.24 0.82
C ALA A 179 8.74 10.99 -0.38
N ARG A 180 8.38 12.27 -0.22
CA ARG A 180 7.84 13.08 -1.34
C ARG A 180 8.85 13.27 -2.48
N GLU A 181 10.12 13.44 -2.14
CA GLU A 181 11.19 13.58 -3.14
C GLU A 181 11.33 12.31 -3.99
N LEU A 182 11.21 11.14 -3.37
CA LEU A 182 11.24 9.84 -4.04
C LEU A 182 9.96 9.60 -4.86
N ALA A 183 8.81 10.03 -4.35
CA ALA A 183 7.52 9.84 -5.00
C ALA A 183 7.43 10.55 -6.35
N GLY A 184 8.11 11.69 -6.53
CA GLY A 184 8.14 12.40 -7.82
C GLY A 184 8.70 11.53 -8.96
N GLN A 185 9.83 10.86 -8.74
CA GLN A 185 10.45 9.99 -9.75
C GLN A 185 9.58 8.76 -10.06
N TRP A 186 8.98 8.18 -9.02
CA TRP A 186 8.07 7.06 -9.18
C TRP A 186 6.76 7.45 -9.87
N LEU A 187 6.23 8.64 -9.60
CA LEU A 187 5.05 9.16 -10.25
C LEU A 187 5.29 9.35 -11.75
N GLU A 188 6.41 9.96 -12.13
CA GLU A 188 6.80 10.11 -13.55
C GLU A 188 6.86 8.74 -14.23
N TRP A 189 7.58 7.78 -13.63
CA TRP A 189 7.69 6.42 -14.17
C TRP A 189 6.33 5.71 -14.28
N ALA A 190 5.47 5.85 -13.27
CA ALA A 190 4.16 5.21 -13.22
C ALA A 190 3.19 5.82 -14.26
N LEU A 191 3.23 7.13 -14.47
CA LEU A 191 2.45 7.81 -15.51
C LEU A 191 2.87 7.37 -16.92
N ASP A 192 4.17 7.14 -17.14
CA ASP A 192 4.70 6.60 -18.39
C ASP A 192 4.23 5.16 -18.67
N GLN A 193 3.74 4.43 -17.65
CA GLN A 193 3.15 3.10 -17.85
C GLN A 193 1.73 3.15 -18.40
N LEU A 194 1.02 4.28 -18.28
CA LEU A 194 -0.36 4.38 -18.73
C LEU A 194 -0.43 4.27 -20.26
N PRO A 195 -1.49 3.65 -20.81
CA PRO A 195 -1.70 3.64 -22.25
C PRO A 195 -1.72 5.07 -22.80
N ALA A 196 -1.29 5.25 -24.05
CA ALA A 196 -1.48 6.51 -24.74
C ALA A 196 -2.98 6.86 -24.77
N GLU A 197 -3.31 8.15 -24.80
CA GLU A 197 -4.67 8.53 -25.18
C GLU A 197 -4.95 7.94 -26.55
N ASP A 198 -6.05 7.21 -26.70
CA ASP A 198 -6.50 6.83 -28.02
C ASP A 198 -6.61 8.12 -28.82
N GLY A 199 -5.73 8.26 -29.82
CA GLY A 199 -5.81 9.31 -30.82
C GLY A 199 -7.12 9.12 -31.56
N GLY A 200 -8.19 9.64 -30.97
CA GLY A 200 -9.51 9.71 -31.55
C GLY A 200 -9.50 10.74 -32.67
N ASP A 201 -8.82 10.38 -33.77
CA ASP A 201 -9.10 10.99 -35.06
C ASP A 201 -10.37 10.31 -35.60
N ARG A 202 -11.52 10.91 -35.27
CA ARG A 202 -12.78 10.81 -36.02
C ARG A 202 -13.58 12.09 -35.92
#